data_AF-A0A2J6PDT8-F1
#
_entry.id   AF-A0A2J6PDT8-F1
#
_cell.length_a   1.000
_cell.length_b   1.000
_cell.length_c   1.000
_cell.angle_alpha   90.00
_cell.angle_beta   90.00
_cell.angle_gamma   90.00
#
_symmetry.space_group_name_H-M   'P 1'
#
loop_
_entity.id
_entity.type
_entity.pdbx_description
1 polymer ?
#
loop_
_entity_poly.entity_id
_entity_poly.type
_entity_poly.pdbx_seq_one_letter_code
_entity_poly.pdbx_strand_id
1 'polypeptide(L)' 'KIVFKTRYRHFEYFIIPFRLVNILIIFQVYINIILIGLLNYFVIIYLDNILIYL' A
#
# COMPACT_ATOMS: atom_id res chain seq x y z
N LYS A 1 -5.70 6.05 14.59
CA LYS A 1 -6.82 6.86 14.06
C LYS A 1 -6.23 8.10 13.39
N ILE A 2 -6.25 8.18 12.06
CA ILE A 2 -5.67 9.31 11.31
C ILE A 2 -6.81 10.29 11.02
N VAL A 3 -6.77 11.46 11.64
CA VAL A 3 -7.79 12.50 11.48
C VAL A 3 -7.23 13.57 10.54
N PHE A 4 -7.83 13.72 9.36
CA PHE A 4 -7.49 14.80 8.44
C PHE A 4 -8.48 15.96 8.64
N LYS A 5 -7.95 17.17 8.87
CA LYS A 5 -8.76 18.38 9.04
C LYS A 5 -8.72 19.18 7.74
N THR A 6 -9.85 19.24 7.04
CA THR A 6 -10.04 20.21 5.95
C THR A 6 -10.69 21.48 6.53
N ARG A 7 -10.58 22.64 5.85
CA ARG A 7 -11.04 23.95 6.37
C ARG A 7 -12.51 23.97 6.83
N TYR A 8 -13.33 23.01 6.41
CA TYR A 8 -14.76 22.97 6.73
C TYR A 8 -15.27 21.66 7.35
N ARG A 9 -14.46 20.59 7.43
CA ARG A 9 -14.91 19.30 8.01
C ARG A 9 -13.74 18.41 8.41
N HIS A 10 -13.97 17.64 9.47
CA HIS A 10 -13.13 16.56 9.93
C HIS A 10 -13.54 15.26 9.25
N PHE A 11 -12.59 14.61 8.57
CA PHE A 11 -12.82 13.28 8.00
C PHE A 11 -11.92 12.28 8.73
N GLU A 12 -12.54 11.22 9.24
CA GLU A 12 -11.85 10.07 9.82
C GLU A 12 -11.69 9.01 8.73
N TYR A 13 -10.45 8.69 8.40
CA TYR A 13 -10.17 7.60 7.47
C TYR A 13 -10.20 6.27 8.21
N PHE A 14 -11.13 5.39 7.84
CA PHE A 14 -11.13 3.98 8.28
C PHE A 14 -10.05 3.16 7.56
N ILE A 15 -9.68 3.58 6.35
CA ILE A 15 -8.65 2.98 5.53
C ILE A 15 -7.59 4.04 5.25
N ILE A 16 -6.35 3.62 5.39
CA ILE A 16 -5.15 4.42 5.27
C ILE A 16 -5.10 5.13 3.88
N PRO A 17 -5.09 6.49 3.81
CA PRO A 17 -5.31 7.21 2.54
C PRO A 17 -4.04 7.33 1.68
N PHE A 18 -4.03 6.72 0.49
CA PHE A 18 -2.93 6.52 -0.49
C PHE A 18 -1.76 7.53 -0.57
N ARG A 19 -1.94 8.81 -0.18
CA ARG A 19 -0.95 9.89 -0.36
C ARG A 19 0.00 10.12 0.82
N LEU A 20 0.03 9.26 1.84
CA LEU A 20 1.04 9.33 2.91
C LEU A 20 2.13 8.29 2.63
N VAL A 21 3.39 8.71 2.62
CA VAL A 21 4.56 7.85 2.32
C VAL A 21 4.62 6.59 3.19
N ASN A 22 4.16 6.68 4.44
CA ASN A 22 4.07 5.53 5.36
C ASN A 22 3.15 4.39 4.88
N ILE A 23 2.26 4.66 3.94
CA ILE A 23 1.23 3.72 3.49
C ILE A 23 1.80 2.80 2.44
N LEU A 24 2.57 3.36 1.51
CA LEU A 24 3.27 2.60 0.49
C LEU A 24 4.26 1.63 1.16
N ILE A 25 4.91 2.07 2.24
CA ILE A 25 5.79 1.21 3.06
C ILE A 25 5.01 0.04 3.68
N ILE A 26 3.84 0.29 4.28
CA ILE A 26 3.00 -0.77 4.87
C ILE A 26 2.45 -1.70 3.78
N PHE A 27 2.01 -1.15 2.65
CA PHE A 27 1.49 -1.89 1.52
C PHE A 27 2.58 -2.78 0.91
N GLN A 28 3.78 -2.25 0.72
CA GLN A 28 4.93 -2.98 0.21
C GLN A 28 5.32 -4.14 1.14
N VAL A 29 5.37 -3.93 2.47
CA VAL A 29 5.65 -5.01 3.43
C VAL A 29 4.57 -6.08 3.38
N TYR A 30 3.30 -5.68 3.34
CA TYR A 30 2.16 -6.61 3.29
C TYR A 30 2.17 -7.47 2.02
N ILE A 31 2.33 -6.83 0.87
CA ILE A 31 2.40 -7.48 -0.44
C ILE A 31 3.65 -8.37 -0.54
N ASN A 32 4.80 -7.94 0.00
CA ASN A 32 6.01 -8.74 0.06
C ASN A 32 5.82 -10.02 0.90
N ILE A 33 5.12 -9.96 2.04
CA ILE A 33 4.84 -11.15 2.88
C ILE A 33 3.93 -12.14 2.14
N ILE A 34 2.88 -11.67 1.48
CA ILE A 34 1.91 -12.53 0.78
C ILE A 34 2.54 -13.15 -0.47
N LEU A 35 3.33 -12.38 -1.20
CA LEU A 35 3.91 -12.79 -2.48
C LEU A 35 5.32 -13.37 -2.33
N ILE A 36 5.86 -13.53 -1.12
CA ILE A 36 7.23 -14.02 -0.91
C ILE A 36 7.47 -15.39 -1.57
N GLY A 37 6.45 -16.24 -1.63
CA GLY A 37 6.51 -17.55 -2.30
C GLY A 37 6.33 -17.51 -3.81
N LEU A 38 5.92 -16.36 -4.36
CA LEU A 38 5.69 -16.12 -5.80
C LEU A 38 6.74 -15.20 -6.42
N LEU A 39 7.50 -14.50 -5.58
CA LEU A 39 8.68 -13.73 -5.95
C LEU A 39 9.69 -14.67 -6.64
N ASN A 40 10.13 -14.28 -7.83
CA ASN A 40 11.02 -15.00 -8.75
C ASN A 40 10.41 -16.13 -9.61
N TYR A 41 9.13 -16.46 -9.43
CA TYR A 41 8.47 -17.40 -10.35
C TYR A 41 7.79 -16.65 -11.49
N PHE A 42 6.86 -15.76 -11.16
CA PHE A 42 6.00 -15.09 -12.13
C PHE A 42 5.72 -13.63 -11.75
N VAL A 43 6.23 -13.17 -10.61
CA VAL A 43 5.82 -11.91 -9.99
C VAL A 43 7.03 -11.05 -9.64
N ILE A 44 7.02 -9.80 -10.11
CA ILE A 44 7.94 -8.73 -9.75
C ILE A 44 7.14 -7.61 -9.05
N ILE A 45 7.62 -7.14 -7.91
CA ILE A 45 6.96 -6.08 -7.13
C ILE A 45 7.85 -4.84 -7.18
N TYR A 46 7.31 -3.70 -7.62
CA TYR A 46 8.03 -2.42 -7.71
C TYR A 46 7.19 -1.26 -7.20
N LEU A 47 7.61 -0.65 -6.08
CA LEU A 47 6.89 0.40 -5.36
C LEU A 47 5.42 0.02 -5.08
N ASP A 48 4.49 0.55 -5.89
CA ASP A 48 3.05 0.35 -5.76
C ASP A 48 2.48 -0.64 -6.79
N ASN A 49 3.32 -1.13 -7.70
CA ASN A 49 2.92 -1.95 -8.82
C ASN A 49 3.38 -3.39 -8.66
N ILE A 50 2.48 -4.33 -9.00
CA ILE A 50 2.77 -5.76 -9.07
C ILE A 50 2.73 -6.15 -10.53
N LEU A 51 3.85 -6.64 -11.05
CA LEU A 51 4.00 -7.10 -12.41
C LEU A 51 3.97 -8.63 -12.40
N ILE A 52 3.03 -9.20 -13.15
CA ILE A 52 2.86 -10.65 -13.29
C ILE A 52 3.21 -11.00 -14.74
N TYR A 53 4.21 -11.87 -14.94
CA TYR A 53 4.61 -12.39 -16.24
C TYR A 53 4.51 -13.91 -16.22
N LEU A 54 3.95 -14.49 -17.28
CA LEU A 54 3.62 -15.92 -17.37
C LEU A 54 4.66 -16.68 -18.21
#